data_AF-A0A920FFZ1-F1
#
_entry.id   AF-A0A920FFZ1-F1
#
_cell.length_a   1.000
_cell.length_b   1.000
_cell.length_c   1.000
_cell.angle_alpha   90.00
_cell.angle_beta   90.00
_cell.angle_gamma   90.00
#
_symmetry.space_group_name_H-M   'P 1'
#
loop_
_entity.id
_entity.type
_entity.pdbx_description
1 polymer ?
#
loop_
_entity_poly.entity_id
_entity_poly.type
_entity_poly.pdbx_seq_one_letter_code
_entity_poly.pdbx_strand_id
1 'polypeptide(L)'
;MRTALFTILILVFTTNFLSQNLSDQNTISKEILAKVSDNYQQYSSIKFTFTLNINSQDFNEEQEGFAIIKDDKFYYETAKGK
;
A
#
# COMPACT_ATOMS: atom_id res chain seq x y z
N MET A 1 -40.50 24.06 -6.86
CA MET A 1 -40.10 23.19 -8.00
C MET A 1 -38.74 23.54 -8.60
N ARG A 2 -38.42 24.80 -8.92
CA ARG A 2 -37.11 25.19 -9.49
C ARG A 2 -35.90 24.83 -8.61
N THR A 3 -35.98 25.04 -7.30
CA THR A 3 -34.88 24.73 -6.36
C THR A 3 -34.64 23.24 -6.17
N ALA A 4 -35.70 22.42 -6.22
CA ALA A 4 -35.62 20.96 -6.14
C ALA A 4 -34.91 20.35 -7.35
N LEU A 5 -35.15 20.90 -8.54
CA LEU A 5 -34.45 20.47 -9.77
C LEU A 5 -32.94 20.74 -9.69
N PHE A 6 -32.56 21.91 -9.16
CA PHE A 6 -31.16 22.28 -8.97
C PHE A 6 -30.45 21.39 -7.94
N THR A 7 -31.13 21.00 -6.86
CA THR A 7 -30.56 20.10 -5.85
C THR A 7 -30.33 18.70 -6.40
N ILE A 8 -31.27 18.18 -7.19
CA ILE A 8 -31.12 16.88 -7.87
C ILE A 8 -29.94 16.91 -8.84
N LEU A 9 -29.78 18.00 -9.60
CA LEU A 9 -28.67 18.14 -10.54
C LEU A 9 -27.31 18.10 -9.83
N ILE A 10 -27.18 18.86 -8.73
CA ILE A 10 -25.94 18.88 -7.92
C ILE A 10 -25.64 17.49 -7.34
N LEU A 11 -26.65 16.76 -6.87
CA LEU A 11 -26.49 15.42 -6.30
C LEU A 11 -25.97 14.39 -7.35
N VAL A 12 -26.44 14.51 -8.60
CA VAL A 12 -25.97 13.66 -9.70
C VAL A 12 -24.52 14.01 -10.07
N PHE A 13 -24.15 15.30 -10.09
CA PHE A 13 -22.77 15.70 -10.39
C PHE A 13 -21.78 15.25 -9.32
N THR A 14 -22.12 15.34 -8.03
CA THR A 14 -21.20 14.95 -6.94
C THR A 14 -20.98 13.43 -6.87
N THR A 15 -22.02 12.63 -7.11
CA THR A 15 -21.92 11.17 -7.11
C THR A 15 -21.09 10.63 -8.28
N ASN A 16 -21.21 11.22 -9.47
CA ASN A 16 -20.38 10.86 -10.62
C ASN A 16 -18.91 11.26 -10.43
N PHE A 17 -18.64 12.43 -9.83
CA PHE A 17 -17.28 12.89 -9.54
C PHE A 17 -16.57 12.02 -8.49
N LEU A 18 -17.28 11.58 -7.44
CA LEU A 18 -16.75 10.64 -6.46
C LEU A 18 -16.47 9.25 -7.08
N SER A 19 -17.38 8.75 -7.91
CA SER A 19 -17.22 7.44 -8.56
C SER A 19 -16.05 7.39 -9.53
N GLN A 20 -15.79 8.47 -10.28
CA GLN A 20 -14.63 8.57 -11.17
C GLN A 20 -13.32 8.57 -10.39
N ASN A 21 -13.20 9.38 -9.33
CA ASN A 21 -11.99 9.41 -8.50
C ASN A 21 -11.69 8.05 -7.82
N LEU A 22 -12.72 7.36 -7.33
CA LEU A 22 -12.57 6.01 -6.78
C LEU A 22 -12.11 4.99 -7.84
N SER A 23 -12.64 5.09 -9.07
CA SER A 23 -12.24 4.25 -10.19
C SER A 23 -10.78 4.51 -10.61
N ASP A 24 -10.37 5.78 -10.68
CA ASP A 24 -9.02 6.18 -11.07
C ASP A 24 -7.99 5.77 -10.01
N GLN A 25 -8.30 5.96 -8.72
CA GLN A 25 -7.45 5.48 -7.62
C GLN A 25 -7.32 3.96 -7.59
N ASN A 26 -8.41 3.23 -7.88
CA ASN A 26 -8.39 1.77 -7.96
C ASN A 26 -7.53 1.30 -9.14
N THR A 27 -7.59 2.00 -10.28
CA THR A 27 -6.78 1.70 -11.46
C THR A 27 -5.30 1.91 -11.18
N ILE A 28 -4.91 3.05 -10.60
CA ILE A 28 -3.51 3.35 -10.23
C ILE A 28 -2.98 2.33 -9.22
N SER A 29 -3.80 1.97 -8.21
CA SER A 29 -3.42 0.98 -7.21
C SER A 29 -3.18 -0.40 -7.83
N LYS A 30 -4.05 -0.82 -8.76
CA LYS A 30 -3.87 -2.07 -9.51
C LYS A 30 -2.60 -2.07 -10.35
N GLU A 31 -2.29 -0.97 -11.02
CA GLU A 31 -1.06 -0.86 -11.82
C GLU A 31 0.21 -0.93 -10.96
N ILE A 32 0.21 -0.28 -9.80
CA ILE A 32 1.34 -0.35 -8.86
C ILE A 32 1.51 -1.78 -8.34
N LEU A 33 0.42 -2.43 -7.93
CA LEU A 33 0.47 -3.82 -7.46
C LEU A 33 0.92 -4.78 -8.55
N ALA A 34 0.48 -4.59 -9.79
CA ALA A 34 0.92 -5.39 -10.93
C ALA A 34 2.43 -5.22 -11.16
N LYS A 35 2.93 -3.98 -11.24
CA LYS A 35 4.37 -3.71 -11.42
C LYS A 35 5.21 -4.29 -10.27
N VAL A 36 4.74 -4.16 -9.03
CA VAL A 36 5.41 -4.78 -7.87
C VAL A 36 5.42 -6.29 -8.07
N SER A 37 4.27 -6.92 -8.26
CA SER A 37 4.15 -8.37 -8.45
C SER A 37 5.06 -8.90 -9.57
N ASP A 38 5.07 -8.23 -10.72
CA ASP A 38 5.88 -8.61 -11.88
C ASP A 38 7.38 -8.56 -11.59
N ASN A 39 7.83 -7.64 -10.72
CA ASN A 39 9.23 -7.58 -10.31
C ASN A 39 9.58 -8.66 -9.27
N TYR A 40 8.66 -8.98 -8.35
CA TYR A 40 8.92 -9.97 -7.29
C TYR A 40 8.84 -11.41 -7.82
N GLN A 41 7.92 -11.72 -8.74
CA GLN A 41 7.71 -13.08 -9.28
C GLN A 41 8.84 -13.57 -10.20
N GLN A 42 9.70 -12.67 -10.69
CA GLN A 42 10.85 -13.04 -11.54
C GLN A 42 11.92 -13.85 -10.79
N TYR A 43 11.92 -13.81 -9.46
CA TYR A 43 12.95 -14.41 -8.64
C TYR A 43 12.37 -15.57 -7.82
N SER A 44 12.98 -16.75 -7.92
CA SER A 44 12.63 -17.90 -7.07
C SER A 44 12.97 -17.67 -5.59
N SER A 45 13.91 -16.76 -5.32
CA SER A 45 14.22 -16.29 -3.97
C SER A 45 14.73 -14.86 -3.98
N ILE A 46 14.23 -14.05 -3.04
CA ILE A 46 14.64 -12.66 -2.82
C ILE A 46 15.11 -12.54 -1.37
N LYS A 47 16.31 -12.01 -1.16
CA LYS A 47 16.81 -11.63 0.16
C LYS A 47 17.11 -10.14 0.17
N PHE A 48 16.63 -9.44 1.20
CA PHE A 48 16.99 -8.05 1.44
C PHE A 48 17.35 -7.84 2.91
N THR A 49 18.35 -6.99 3.13
CA THR A 49 18.76 -6.51 4.45
C THR A 49 18.04 -5.20 4.76
N PHE A 50 17.66 -4.98 6.00
CA PHE A 50 16.97 -3.78 6.42
C PHE A 50 17.46 -3.29 7.79
N THR A 51 17.21 -2.02 8.08
CA THR A 51 17.31 -1.43 9.41
C THR A 51 15.90 -1.01 9.83
N LEU A 52 15.42 -1.56 10.94
CA LEU A 52 14.11 -1.29 11.53
C LEU A 52 14.28 -0.27 12.65
N ASN A 53 13.65 0.89 12.49
CA ASN A 53 13.58 1.93 13.50
C ASN A 53 12.21 1.89 14.19
N ILE A 54 12.18 1.52 15.46
CA ILE A 54 11.00 1.51 16.31
C ILE A 54 11.04 2.75 17.17
N ASN A 55 10.19 3.72 16.86
CA ASN A 55 10.02 4.94 17.67
C ASN A 55 8.68 4.84 18.40
N SER A 56 8.72 4.78 19.72
CA SER A 56 7.53 4.77 20.58
C SER A 56 7.66 5.85 21.64
N GLN A 57 6.61 6.07 22.44
CA GLN A 57 6.69 7.04 23.54
C GLN A 57 7.63 6.57 24.66
N ASP A 58 7.76 5.26 24.83
CA ASP A 58 8.47 4.65 25.96
C ASP A 58 9.91 4.25 25.63
N PHE A 59 10.20 3.96 24.36
CA PHE A 59 11.52 3.58 23.88
C PHE A 59 11.71 3.90 22.40
N ASN A 60 12.97 4.11 22.04
CA ASN A 60 13.43 4.12 20.66
C ASN A 60 14.44 3.00 20.49
N GLU A 61 14.27 2.19 19.45
CA GLU A 61 15.12 1.04 19.17
C GLU A 61 15.46 0.97 17.69
N GLU A 62 16.70 0.62 17.39
CA GLU A 62 17.17 0.33 16.04
C GLU A 62 17.62 -1.13 15.97
N GLN A 63 17.07 -1.88 15.02
CA GLN A 63 17.41 -3.28 14.78
C GLN A 63 17.84 -3.49 13.33
N GLU A 64 19.01 -4.07 13.12
CA GLU A 64 19.39 -4.59 11.81
C GLU A 64 18.76 -5.96 11.59
N GLY A 65 18.37 -6.28 10.37
CA GLY A 65 17.75 -7.55 10.05
C GLY A 65 17.80 -7.89 8.57
N PHE A 66 17.24 -9.04 8.24
CA PHE A 66 17.02 -9.45 6.87
C PHE A 66 15.69 -10.17 6.71
N ALA A 67 15.15 -10.15 5.50
CA ALA A 67 14.02 -10.96 5.12
C ALA A 67 14.33 -11.75 3.85
N ILE A 68 13.73 -12.94 3.76
CA ILE A 68 13.83 -13.84 2.62
C ILE A 68 12.42 -14.22 2.19
N ILE A 69 12.14 -14.04 0.90
CA ILE A 69 10.98 -14.60 0.22
C ILE A 69 11.51 -15.74 -0.65
N LYS A 70 10.96 -16.95 -0.50
CA LYS A 70 11.34 -18.11 -1.32
C LYS A 70 10.18 -19.08 -1.42
N ASP A 71 9.83 -19.50 -2.64
CA ASP A 71 8.80 -20.51 -2.91
C ASP A 71 7.51 -20.27 -2.08
N ASP A 72 6.99 -19.04 -2.11
CA ASP A 72 5.84 -18.53 -1.34
C ASP A 72 5.99 -18.47 0.19
N LYS A 73 7.18 -18.70 0.74
CA LYS A 73 7.46 -18.59 2.17
C LYS A 73 8.17 -17.28 2.47
N PHE A 74 7.75 -16.63 3.54
CA PHE A 74 8.38 -15.44 4.10
C PHE A 74 9.10 -15.78 5.40
N TYR A 75 10.38 -15.45 5.45
CA TYR A 75 11.22 -15.57 6.64
C TYR A 75 11.81 -14.20 6.95
N TYR A 76 11.87 -13.83 8.22
CA TYR A 76 12.57 -12.64 8.65
C TYR A 76 13.32 -12.92 9.95
N GLU A 77 14.42 -12.21 10.12
CA GLU A 77 15.22 -12.25 11.33
C GLU A 77 15.72 -10.84 11.62
N THR A 78 15.66 -10.46 12.89
CA THR A 78 16.29 -9.25 13.39
C THR A 78 17.38 -9.63 14.38
N ALA A 79 18.49 -8.90 14.35
CA ALA A 79 19.46 -8.95 15.43
C ALA A 79 18.78 -8.43 16.71
N LYS A 80 19.20 -8.96 17.88
CA LYS A 80 18.79 -8.35 19.16
C LYS A 80 19.18 -6.86 19.11
N GLY A 81 18.19 -5.98 19.26
CA GLY A 81 18.43 -4.54 19.29
C GLY A 81 19.42 -4.17 20.39
N LYS A 82 20.18 -3.12 20.13
CA LYS A 82 21.16 -2.57 21.08
C LYS A 82 20.49 -1.74 22.17
#